data_AF-A0A7C1E711-F1
#
_entry.id   AF-A0A7C1E711-F1
#
_cell.length_a   1.000
_cell.length_b   1.000
_cell.length_c   1.000
_cell.angle_alpha   90.00
_cell.angle_beta   90.00
_cell.angle_gamma   90.00
#
_symmetry.space_group_name_H-M   'P 1'
#
loop_
_entity.id
_entity.type
_entity.pdbx_description
1 polymer ?
#
loop_
_entity_poly.entity_id
_entity_poly.type
_entity_poly.pdbx_seq_one_letter_code
_entity_poly.pdbx_strand_id
1 'polypeptide(L)'
;MLINTLLARFGVIARPIGLGCSGLYFSMAFMIVFALWFGGWGVLAAYLGCILGAGWLGGMPLGVNLYWSLADVWQVLIPLTAFKAFNADVGLRTKRDFAVFISFGWLLNNSVGAAWGASTLALGGLVLWSEVTSIFTGWLIGNLIVTASIAPLLLRYGTPWLEEQGLLVTGYWA
;
A
#
# COMPACT_ATOMS: atom_id res chain seq x y z
N MET A 1 2.54 -13.33 1.16
CA MET A 1 3.66 -12.93 2.04
C MET A 1 4.99 -12.88 1.28
N LEU A 2 5.51 -14.01 0.77
CA LEU A 2 6.81 -14.07 0.08
C LEU A 2 6.92 -13.15 -1.15
N ILE A 3 5.88 -13.08 -1.99
CA ILE A 3 5.85 -12.18 -3.16
C ILE A 3 5.98 -10.71 -2.73
N ASN A 4 5.30 -10.32 -1.64
CA ASN A 4 5.36 -8.96 -1.14
C ASN A 4 6.75 -8.62 -0.61
N THR A 5 7.36 -9.55 0.13
CA THR A 5 8.74 -9.43 0.62
C THR A 5 9.75 -9.27 -0.51
N LEU A 6 9.60 -10.04 -1.60
CA LEU A 6 10.46 -9.94 -2.77
C LEU A 6 10.26 -8.60 -3.50
N LEU A 7 9.02 -8.21 -3.77
CA LEU A 7 8.72 -6.95 -4.46
C LEU A 7 9.18 -5.72 -3.66
N ALA A 8 9.01 -5.73 -2.34
CA ALA A 8 9.53 -4.69 -1.46
C ALA A 8 11.06 -4.58 -1.55
N ARG A 9 11.77 -5.73 -1.52
CA ARG A 9 13.24 -5.76 -1.63
C ARG A 9 13.73 -5.26 -2.99
N PHE A 10 13.11 -5.70 -4.08
CA PHE A 10 13.51 -5.27 -5.44
C PHE A 10 13.21 -3.80 -5.70
N GLY A 11 12.11 -3.28 -5.16
CA GLY A 11 11.83 -1.84 -5.16
C GLY A 11 12.98 -1.07 -4.51
N VAL A 12 13.39 -1.43 -3.30
CA VAL A 12 14.45 -0.73 -2.54
C VAL A 12 15.80 -0.69 -3.29
N ILE A 13 16.12 -1.71 -4.08
CA ILE A 13 17.37 -1.77 -4.85
C ILE A 13 17.33 -0.85 -6.09
N ALA A 14 16.17 -0.69 -6.74
CA ALA A 14 16.10 -0.03 -8.04
C ALA A 14 16.28 1.51 -8.00
N ARG A 15 15.81 2.18 -6.93
CA ARG A 15 16.01 3.63 -6.69
C ARG A 15 15.95 3.95 -5.19
N PRO A 16 17.06 3.94 -4.44
CA PRO A 16 17.05 4.30 -3.03
C PRO A 16 16.89 5.82 -2.88
N ILE A 17 15.85 6.26 -2.16
CA ILE A 17 15.66 7.67 -1.72
C ILE A 17 16.11 7.86 -0.26
N GLY A 18 16.21 6.76 0.51
CA GLY A 18 16.71 6.74 1.89
C GLY A 18 16.82 5.31 2.44
N LEU A 19 17.19 5.16 3.72
CA LEU A 19 17.27 3.86 4.41
C LEU A 19 15.90 3.15 4.39
N GLY A 20 15.85 1.97 3.78
CA GLY A 20 14.61 1.18 3.61
C GLY A 20 13.58 1.77 2.64
N CYS A 21 13.86 2.93 2.01
CA CYS A 21 12.90 3.67 1.19
C CYS A 21 13.27 3.60 -0.30
N SER A 22 12.44 2.91 -1.08
CA SER A 22 12.48 2.96 -2.54
C SER A 22 11.67 4.15 -3.06
N GLY A 23 12.17 4.83 -4.08
CA GLY A 23 11.40 5.78 -4.87
C GLY A 23 10.28 5.17 -5.70
N LEU A 24 10.27 3.84 -5.85
CA LEU A 24 9.23 3.08 -6.54
C LEU A 24 8.92 1.84 -5.72
N TYR A 25 8.07 2.00 -4.70
CA TYR A 25 7.60 0.88 -3.90
C TYR A 25 6.54 0.10 -4.70
N PHE A 26 6.98 -0.72 -5.66
CA PHE A 26 6.11 -1.53 -6.52
C PHE A 26 5.10 -2.38 -5.73
N SER A 27 5.54 -2.85 -4.57
CA SER A 27 4.73 -3.55 -3.57
C SER A 27 3.42 -2.82 -3.26
N MET A 28 3.40 -1.48 -3.28
CA MET A 28 2.22 -0.67 -2.96
C MET A 28 0.99 -1.01 -3.81
N ALA A 29 1.14 -1.07 -5.14
CA ALA A 29 0.02 -1.36 -6.02
C ALA A 29 -0.56 -2.76 -5.74
N PHE A 30 0.30 -3.75 -5.52
CA PHE A 30 -0.13 -5.12 -5.22
C PHE A 30 -0.81 -5.23 -3.86
N MET A 31 -0.34 -4.48 -2.85
CA MET A 31 -0.93 -4.50 -1.52
C MET A 31 -2.37 -3.96 -1.53
N ILE A 32 -2.63 -2.86 -2.25
CA ILE A 32 -3.99 -2.34 -2.43
C ILE A 32 -4.87 -3.37 -3.12
N VAL A 33 -4.40 -3.94 -4.23
CA VAL A 33 -5.13 -4.92 -5.02
C VAL A 33 -5.45 -6.16 -4.18
N PHE A 34 -4.47 -6.70 -3.46
CA PHE A 34 -4.64 -7.88 -2.62
C PHE A 34 -5.53 -7.61 -1.40
N ALA A 35 -5.49 -6.42 -0.82
CA ALA A 35 -6.44 -6.06 0.23
C ALA A 35 -7.88 -5.94 -0.30
N LEU A 36 -8.07 -5.42 -1.51
CA LEU A 36 -9.38 -5.40 -2.15
C LEU A 36 -9.87 -6.80 -2.54
N TRP A 37 -8.97 -7.70 -2.93
CA TRP A 37 -9.33 -9.07 -3.28
C TRP A 37 -9.56 -9.98 -2.07
N PHE A 38 -8.76 -9.86 -1.02
CA PHE A 38 -8.74 -10.77 0.12
C PHE A 38 -9.21 -10.14 1.44
N GLY A 39 -9.67 -8.89 1.40
CA GLY A 39 -10.16 -8.17 2.57
C GLY A 39 -9.09 -7.97 3.65
N GLY A 40 -9.48 -8.20 4.90
CA GLY A 40 -8.65 -8.09 6.10
C GLY A 40 -7.40 -8.98 6.07
N TRP A 41 -7.43 -10.11 5.36
CA TRP A 41 -6.24 -10.94 5.14
C TRP A 41 -5.16 -10.20 4.33
N GLY A 42 -5.57 -9.42 3.34
CA GLY A 42 -4.66 -8.57 2.59
C GLY A 42 -4.10 -7.43 3.45
N VAL A 43 -4.89 -6.89 4.39
CA VAL A 43 -4.44 -5.89 5.37
C VAL A 43 -3.37 -6.47 6.32
N LEU A 44 -3.61 -7.67 6.85
CA LEU A 44 -2.63 -8.36 7.71
C LEU A 44 -1.36 -8.71 6.93
N ALA A 45 -1.50 -9.21 5.71
CA ALA A 45 -0.37 -9.51 4.83
C ALA A 45 0.43 -8.25 4.49
N ALA A 46 -0.23 -7.11 4.37
CA ALA A 46 0.41 -5.83 4.15
C ALA A 46 1.28 -5.42 5.34
N TYR A 47 0.70 -5.45 6.55
CA TYR A 47 1.41 -5.11 7.78
C TYR A 47 2.61 -6.02 8.06
N LEU A 48 2.40 -7.34 8.03
CA LEU A 48 3.47 -8.32 8.27
C LEU A 48 4.52 -8.27 7.17
N GLY A 49 4.10 -8.06 5.92
CA GLY A 49 5.00 -7.89 4.79
C GLY A 49 5.90 -6.66 4.96
N CYS A 50 5.36 -5.55 5.47
CA CYS A 50 6.10 -4.34 5.77
C CYS A 50 7.12 -4.58 6.90
N ILE A 51 6.66 -5.13 8.04
CA ILE A 51 7.51 -5.40 9.20
C ILE A 51 8.71 -6.27 8.82
N LEU A 52 8.49 -7.33 8.05
CA LEU A 52 9.54 -8.27 7.67
C LEU A 52 10.40 -7.71 6.53
N GLY A 53 9.78 -7.19 5.48
CA GLY A 53 10.44 -6.79 4.24
C GLY A 53 11.16 -5.45 4.35
N ALA A 54 10.39 -4.38 4.56
CA ALA A 54 10.94 -3.03 4.61
C ALA A 54 11.55 -2.68 5.98
N GLY A 55 10.98 -3.26 7.04
CA GLY A 55 11.43 -3.08 8.42
C GLY A 55 12.68 -3.88 8.77
N TRP A 56 12.49 -5.15 9.12
CA TRP A 56 13.55 -6.03 9.63
C TRP A 56 14.69 -6.20 8.62
N LEU A 57 14.36 -6.62 7.40
CA LEU A 57 15.37 -6.82 6.34
C LEU A 57 15.93 -5.49 5.80
N GLY A 58 15.26 -4.37 6.08
CA GLY A 58 15.73 -3.02 5.78
C GLY A 58 16.59 -2.39 6.87
N GLY A 59 16.77 -3.06 8.01
CA GLY A 59 17.59 -2.56 9.12
C GLY A 59 16.89 -1.54 10.02
N MET A 60 15.55 -1.46 9.96
CA MET A 60 14.80 -0.54 10.81
C MET A 60 14.80 -1.01 12.26
N PRO A 61 15.05 -0.13 13.25
CA PRO A 61 14.92 -0.49 14.66
C PRO A 61 13.53 -1.03 14.97
N LEU A 62 13.46 -2.17 15.68
CA LEU A 62 12.21 -2.89 15.91
C LEU A 62 11.13 -2.01 16.57
N GLY A 63 11.53 -1.14 17.51
CA GLY A 63 10.62 -0.22 18.17
C GLY A 63 9.95 0.76 17.21
N VAL A 64 10.68 1.25 16.20
CA VAL A 64 10.15 2.15 15.16
C VAL A 64 9.34 1.38 14.13
N ASN A 65 9.81 0.19 13.76
CA ASN A 65 9.21 -0.66 12.73
C ASN A 65 7.74 -0.98 13.01
N LEU A 66 7.40 -1.31 14.26
CA LEU A 66 6.03 -1.70 14.62
C LEU A 66 5.00 -0.61 14.27
N TYR A 67 5.25 0.65 14.60
CA TYR A 67 4.30 1.72 14.31
C TYR A 67 4.50 2.35 12.93
N TRP A 68 5.72 2.34 12.38
CA TRP A 68 5.99 2.83 11.03
C TRP A 68 5.30 1.95 9.98
N SER A 69 5.31 0.62 10.14
CA SER A 69 4.62 -0.32 9.25
C SER A 69 3.09 -0.15 9.22
N LEU A 70 2.50 0.60 10.16
CA LEU A 70 1.09 0.99 10.07
C LEU A 70 0.82 1.91 8.86
N ALA A 71 1.84 2.54 8.27
CA ALA A 71 1.70 3.25 6.99
C ALA A 71 1.07 2.34 5.93
N ASP A 72 1.53 1.10 5.81
CA ASP A 72 1.01 0.14 4.83
C ASP A 72 -0.40 -0.34 5.19
N VAL A 73 -0.73 -0.43 6.48
CA VAL A 73 -2.09 -0.73 6.96
C VAL A 73 -3.05 0.36 6.50
N TRP A 74 -2.74 1.63 6.77
CA TRP A 74 -3.60 2.74 6.36
C TRP A 74 -3.81 2.75 4.84
N GLN A 75 -2.74 2.50 4.09
CA GLN A 75 -2.79 2.56 2.64
C GLN A 75 -3.70 1.51 2.00
N VAL A 76 -3.90 0.37 2.65
CA VAL A 76 -4.78 -0.70 2.15
C VAL A 76 -6.15 -0.72 2.83
N LEU A 77 -6.23 -0.29 4.09
CA LEU A 77 -7.48 -0.25 4.85
C LEU A 77 -8.43 0.83 4.32
N ILE A 78 -7.89 1.99 3.91
CA ILE A 78 -8.67 3.10 3.34
C ILE A 78 -9.43 2.64 2.08
N PRO A 79 -8.77 2.11 1.02
CA PRO A 79 -9.50 1.66 -0.17
C PRO A 79 -10.43 0.50 0.14
N LEU A 80 -10.02 -0.47 0.96
CA LEU A 80 -10.88 -1.58 1.34
C LEU A 80 -12.17 -1.07 1.97
N THR A 81 -12.07 -0.21 2.97
CA THR A 81 -13.22 0.36 3.66
C THR A 81 -14.09 1.19 2.73
N ALA A 82 -13.50 2.00 1.85
CA ALA A 82 -14.24 2.79 0.88
C ALA A 82 -15.02 1.91 -0.12
N PHE A 83 -14.39 0.88 -0.68
CA PHE A 83 -15.06 -0.03 -1.61
C PHE A 83 -16.25 -0.73 -0.97
N LYS A 84 -16.12 -1.17 0.29
CA LYS A 84 -17.25 -1.76 1.02
C LYS A 84 -18.31 -0.72 1.37
N ALA A 85 -17.93 0.45 1.89
CA ALA A 85 -18.87 1.50 2.29
C ALA A 85 -19.69 2.05 1.12
N PHE A 86 -19.09 2.16 -0.06
CA PHE A 86 -19.78 2.62 -1.27
C PHE A 86 -20.39 1.48 -2.09
N ASN A 87 -20.23 0.21 -1.68
CA ASN A 87 -20.57 -0.96 -2.50
C ASN A 87 -20.02 -0.82 -3.93
N ALA A 88 -18.74 -0.47 -4.03
CA ALA A 88 -18.04 -0.33 -5.31
C ALA A 88 -17.54 -1.69 -5.80
N ASP A 89 -17.67 -1.94 -7.10
CA ASP A 89 -17.17 -3.15 -7.73
C ASP A 89 -15.64 -3.10 -7.83
N VAL A 90 -14.97 -4.09 -7.20
CA VAL A 90 -13.50 -4.20 -7.16
C VAL A 90 -12.90 -4.30 -8.57
N GLY A 91 -13.64 -4.83 -9.54
CA GLY A 91 -13.25 -4.92 -10.94
C GLY A 91 -13.31 -3.61 -11.72
N LEU A 92 -13.66 -2.49 -11.08
CA LEU A 92 -13.71 -1.15 -11.69
C LEU A 92 -14.61 -1.08 -12.94
N ARG A 93 -15.75 -1.80 -12.91
CA ARG A 93 -16.63 -1.97 -14.07
C ARG A 93 -17.35 -0.70 -14.46
N THR A 94 -17.66 0.16 -13.50
CA THR A 94 -18.36 1.42 -13.74
C THR A 94 -17.48 2.65 -13.48
N LYS A 95 -17.90 3.81 -14.02
CA LYS A 95 -17.26 5.10 -13.73
C LYS A 95 -17.30 5.45 -12.24
N ARG A 96 -18.34 4.99 -11.52
CA ARG A 96 -18.50 5.19 -10.07
C ARG A 96 -17.41 4.42 -9.32
N ASP A 97 -17.19 3.16 -9.66
CA ASP A 97 -16.16 2.33 -9.02
C ASP A 97 -14.77 2.88 -9.28
N PHE A 98 -14.53 3.34 -10.51
CA PHE A 98 -13.30 4.01 -10.87
C PHE A 98 -13.10 5.33 -10.10
N ALA A 99 -14.16 6.12 -9.88
CA ALA A 99 -14.09 7.34 -9.07
C ALA A 99 -13.78 7.04 -7.60
N VAL A 100 -14.36 5.98 -7.03
CA VAL A 100 -14.03 5.50 -5.67
C VAL A 100 -12.57 5.07 -5.61
N PHE A 101 -12.07 4.35 -6.61
CA PHE A 101 -10.66 4.00 -6.72
C PHE A 101 -9.75 5.23 -6.76
N ILE A 102 -10.01 6.19 -7.65
CA ILE A 102 -9.18 7.40 -7.78
C ILE A 102 -9.13 8.18 -6.46
N SER A 103 -10.28 8.30 -5.79
CA SER A 103 -10.39 9.09 -4.55
C SER A 103 -9.72 8.38 -3.37
N PHE A 104 -10.03 7.10 -3.15
CA PHE A 104 -9.66 6.37 -1.93
C PHE A 104 -8.53 5.37 -2.13
N GLY A 105 -8.42 4.75 -3.30
CA GLY A 105 -7.37 3.76 -3.62
C GLY A 105 -6.13 4.32 -4.29
N TRP A 106 -6.19 5.56 -4.79
CA TRP A 106 -5.04 6.23 -5.38
C TRP A 106 -4.61 7.48 -4.61
N LEU A 107 -5.50 8.44 -4.38
CA LEU A 107 -5.06 9.72 -3.79
C LEU A 107 -5.00 9.68 -2.26
N LEU A 108 -6.13 9.40 -1.61
CA LEU A 108 -6.24 9.55 -0.16
C LEU A 108 -5.34 8.57 0.58
N ASN A 109 -5.34 7.30 0.18
CA ASN A 109 -4.56 6.28 0.85
C ASN A 109 -3.05 6.55 0.79
N ASN A 110 -2.52 6.90 -0.37
CA ASN A 110 -1.10 7.21 -0.57
C ASN A 110 -0.71 8.48 0.18
N SER A 111 -1.61 9.46 0.26
CA SER A 111 -1.39 10.68 1.06
C SER A 111 -1.29 10.36 2.56
N VAL A 112 -2.22 9.55 3.09
CA VAL A 112 -2.21 9.15 4.50
C VAL A 112 -1.00 8.26 4.82
N GLY A 113 -0.69 7.31 3.93
CA GLY A 113 0.47 6.43 4.07
C GLY A 113 1.79 7.17 4.10
N ALA A 114 2.03 8.04 3.12
CA ALA A 114 3.24 8.86 3.04
C ALA A 114 3.35 9.80 4.24
N ALA A 115 2.24 10.42 4.67
CA ALA A 115 2.23 11.31 5.83
C ALA A 115 2.57 10.56 7.12
N TRP A 116 1.95 9.40 7.33
CA TRP A 116 2.24 8.53 8.47
C TRP A 116 3.69 8.05 8.46
N GLY A 117 4.13 7.47 7.34
CA GLY A 117 5.49 6.94 7.18
C GLY A 117 6.56 8.01 7.40
N ALA A 118 6.44 9.18 6.77
CA ALA A 118 7.40 10.26 6.93
C ALA A 118 7.45 10.80 8.36
N SER A 119 6.28 11.01 8.99
CA SER A 119 6.20 11.56 10.35
C SER A 119 6.72 10.57 11.40
N THR A 120 6.44 9.28 11.22
CA THR A 120 6.87 8.23 12.16
C THR A 120 8.37 7.98 12.11
N LEU A 121 9.03 8.22 10.97
CA LEU A 121 10.49 8.23 10.89
C LEU A 121 11.10 9.35 11.75
N ALA A 122 10.52 10.55 11.71
CA ALA A 122 10.98 11.68 12.51
C ALA A 122 10.69 11.47 14.01
N LEU A 123 9.52 10.92 14.34
CA LEU A 123 9.18 10.51 15.72
C LEU A 123 10.15 9.46 16.27
N GLY A 124 10.60 8.54 15.43
CA GLY A 124 11.61 7.54 15.79
C GLY A 124 13.04 8.07 15.90
N GLY A 125 13.26 9.36 15.65
CA GLY A 125 14.58 9.98 15.66
C GLY A 125 15.49 9.52 14.51
N LEU A 126 14.93 8.89 13.46
CA LEU A 126 15.70 8.40 12.32
C LEU A 126 15.97 9.47 11.27
N VAL A 127 15.15 10.51 11.24
CA VAL A 127 15.26 11.67 10.35
C VAL A 127 14.87 12.94 11.11
N LEU A 128 15.30 14.10 10.64
CA LEU A 128 14.90 15.37 11.22
C LEU A 128 13.47 15.75 10.77
N TRP A 129 12.75 16.48 11.62
CA TRP A 129 11.42 17.02 11.27
C TRP A 129 11.44 17.93 10.02
N SER A 130 12.55 18.61 9.77
CA SER A 130 12.76 19.41 8.56
C SER A 130 12.79 18.56 7.28
N GLU A 131 13.13 17.28 7.38
CA GLU A 131 13.24 16.36 6.25
C GLU A 131 11.90 15.68 5.92
N VAL A 132 10.92 15.72 6.83
CA VAL A 132 9.62 15.05 6.68
C VAL A 132 8.91 15.47 5.41
N THR A 133 8.91 16.75 5.05
CA THR A 133 8.26 17.24 3.83
C THR A 133 8.90 16.67 2.56
N SER A 134 10.24 16.57 2.54
CA SER A 134 10.98 15.97 1.43
C SER A 134 10.66 14.47 1.30
N ILE A 135 10.69 13.74 2.41
CA ILE A 135 10.38 12.30 2.45
C ILE A 135 8.92 12.06 2.05
N PHE A 136 7.99 12.85 2.58
CA PHE A 136 6.57 12.79 2.26
C PHE A 136 6.33 12.96 0.76
N THR A 137 6.88 14.02 0.17
CA THR A 137 6.66 14.32 -1.26
C THR A 137 7.27 13.25 -2.16
N GLY A 138 8.50 12.81 -1.88
CA GLY A 138 9.15 11.75 -2.62
C GLY A 138 8.39 10.42 -2.56
N TRP A 139 7.94 10.04 -1.36
CA TRP A 139 7.15 8.82 -1.15
C TRP A 139 5.79 8.93 -1.85
N LEU A 140 5.06 10.02 -1.64
CA LEU A 140 3.74 10.23 -2.24
C LEU A 140 3.79 10.15 -3.77
N ILE A 141 4.73 10.86 -4.41
CA ILE A 141 4.87 10.86 -5.87
C ILE A 141 5.18 9.45 -6.39
N GLY A 142 6.13 8.76 -5.76
CA GLY A 142 6.49 7.38 -6.13
C GLY A 142 5.29 6.44 -6.08
N ASN A 143 4.54 6.51 -4.99
CA ASN A 143 3.35 5.71 -4.79
C ASN A 143 2.23 6.04 -5.79
N LEU A 144 1.96 7.33 -6.03
CA LEU A 144 0.93 7.74 -7.00
C LEU A 144 1.23 7.21 -8.40
N ILE A 145 2.49 7.28 -8.85
CA ILE A 145 2.89 6.75 -10.16
C ILE A 145 2.66 5.24 -10.21
N VAL A 146 3.21 4.51 -9.25
CA VAL A 146 3.13 3.03 -9.20
C VAL A 146 1.68 2.55 -9.13
N THR A 147 0.88 3.12 -8.23
CA THR A 147 -0.51 2.74 -8.03
C THR A 147 -1.35 3.05 -9.28
N ALA A 148 -1.18 4.23 -9.91
CA ALA A 148 -1.91 4.57 -11.13
C ALA A 148 -1.56 3.65 -12.30
N SER A 149 -0.30 3.24 -12.43
CA SER A 149 0.13 2.39 -13.55
C SER A 149 -0.29 0.93 -13.40
N ILE A 150 -0.35 0.39 -12.18
CA ILE A 150 -0.49 -1.06 -11.97
C ILE A 150 -1.87 -1.42 -11.42
N ALA A 151 -2.35 -0.74 -10.38
CA ALA A 151 -3.53 -1.19 -9.66
C ALA A 151 -4.83 -1.20 -10.51
N PRO A 152 -5.15 -0.17 -11.32
CA PRO A 152 -6.33 -0.21 -12.19
C PRO A 152 -6.33 -1.38 -13.17
N LEU A 153 -5.15 -1.70 -13.74
CA LEU A 153 -5.02 -2.79 -14.70
C LEU A 153 -5.24 -4.13 -14.01
N LEU A 154 -4.58 -4.35 -12.87
CA LEU A 154 -4.77 -5.59 -12.10
C LEU A 154 -6.22 -5.75 -11.63
N LEU A 155 -6.84 -4.69 -11.11
CA LEU A 155 -8.23 -4.73 -10.69
C LEU A 155 -9.15 -5.03 -11.86
N ARG A 156 -9.01 -4.36 -13.00
CA ARG A 156 -9.92 -4.51 -14.13
C ARG A 156 -9.80 -5.86 -14.84
N TYR A 157 -8.59 -6.40 -14.96
CA TYR A 157 -8.36 -7.65 -15.70
C TYR A 157 -8.21 -8.87 -14.80
N GLY A 158 -7.71 -8.71 -13.58
CA GLY A 158 -7.50 -9.80 -12.62
C GLY A 158 -8.73 -10.12 -11.77
N THR A 159 -9.60 -9.15 -11.50
CA THR A 159 -10.81 -9.41 -10.68
C THR A 159 -11.76 -10.42 -11.31
N PRO A 160 -12.08 -10.36 -12.63
CA PRO A 160 -12.94 -11.38 -13.26
C PRO A 160 -12.42 -12.81 -13.07
N TRP A 161 -11.11 -13.01 -13.21
CA TRP A 161 -10.50 -14.32 -12.99
C TRP A 161 -10.64 -14.77 -11.54
N LEU A 162 -10.45 -13.89 -10.56
CA LEU A 162 -10.65 -14.25 -9.14
C LEU A 162 -12.10 -14.52 -8.76
N GLU A 163 -13.05 -13.81 -9.37
CA GLU A 163 -14.48 -14.06 -9.21
C GLU A 163 -14.85 -15.44 -9.74
N GLU A 164 -14.35 -15.83 -10.93
CA GLU A 164 -14.56 -17.15 -11.52
C GLU A 164 -14.03 -18.28 -10.63
N GLN A 165 -12.91 -18.05 -9.93
CA GLN A 165 -12.34 -19.02 -9.00
C GLN A 165 -12.99 -19.00 -7.60
N GLY A 166 -13.93 -18.08 -7.33
CA GLY A 166 -14.56 -17.94 -6.00
C GLY A 166 -13.59 -17.50 -4.90
N LEU A 167 -12.49 -16.83 -5.28
CA LEU A 167 -11.42 -16.40 -4.35
C LEU A 167 -11.60 -14.96 -3.86
N LEU A 168 -12.55 -14.22 -4.42
CA LEU A 168 -12.82 -12.83 -4.06
C LEU A 168 -13.58 -12.75 -2.73
N VAL A 169 -13.01 -12.05 -1.76
CA VAL A 169 -13.63 -11.80 -0.44
C VAL A 169 -14.61 -10.63 -0.54
N THR A 170 -15.89 -10.90 -0.34
CA THR A 170 -16.97 -9.93 -0.56
C THR A 170 -17.23 -9.03 0.64
N GLY A 171 -16.99 -9.51 1.86
CA GLY A 171 -16.94 -8.72 3.09
C GLY A 171 -15.52 -8.32 3.50
N TYR A 172 -15.27 -8.25 4.80
CA TYR A 172 -13.92 -8.01 5.35
C TYR A 172 -13.13 -9.30 5.57
N TRP A 173 -13.79 -10.43 5.82
CA TRP A 173 -13.13 -11.70 6.15
C TRP A 173 -13.70 -12.90 5.38
N ALA A 174 -14.89 -12.76 4.79
CA ALA A 174 -15.60 -13.69 3.94
C ALA A 174 -16.41 -12.87 2.91
#